data_AF-A0A2D8R8A7-F1
#
_entry.id   AF-A0A2D8R8A7-F1
#
_cell.length_a   1.000
_cell.length_b   1.000
_cell.length_c   1.000
_cell.angle_alpha   90.00
_cell.angle_beta   90.00
_cell.angle_gamma   90.00
#
_symmetry.space_group_name_H-M   'P 1'
#
loop_
_entity.id
_entity.type
_entity.pdbx_description
1 polymer ?
#
loop_
_entity_poly.entity_id
_entity_poly.type
_entity_poly.pdbx_seq_one_letter_code
_entity_poly.pdbx_strand_id
1 'polypeptide(L)'
;MKEFNANDVRVESASALKVVQDGFRSDFYSLYVGLDMHKENIGIAVARPGRGEPEYRGEIGNTPMAVEKLIQRLSEEPDGGIVQFCYEAGPCGCGL
;
A
#
# COMPACT_ATOMS: atom_id res chain seq x y z
N MET A 1 -10.88 -16.51 -17.89
CA MET A 1 -10.29 -15.74 -16.77
C MET A 1 -10.53 -16.54 -15.50
N LYS A 2 -9.51 -16.77 -14.67
CA LYS A 2 -9.73 -17.31 -13.32
C LYS A 2 -10.28 -16.16 -12.46
N GLU A 3 -11.40 -16.40 -11.79
CA GLU A 3 -11.97 -15.42 -10.87
C GLU A 3 -11.01 -15.21 -9.68
N PHE A 4 -10.80 -13.95 -9.31
CA PHE A 4 -10.01 -13.59 -8.14
C PHE A 4 -10.78 -13.95 -6.87
N ASN A 5 -10.20 -14.80 -6.02
CA ASN A 5 -10.77 -15.21 -4.74
C ASN A 5 -10.00 -14.57 -3.60
N ALA A 6 -10.63 -13.64 -2.88
CA ALA A 6 -10.04 -12.95 -1.73
C ALA A 6 -9.67 -13.92 -0.58
N ASN A 7 -10.20 -15.14 -0.56
CA ASN A 7 -9.83 -16.16 0.44
C ASN A 7 -8.53 -16.90 0.11
N ASP A 8 -8.08 -16.90 -1.16
CA ASP A 8 -6.83 -17.55 -1.57
C ASP A 8 -5.59 -16.69 -1.33
N VAL A 9 -5.77 -15.39 -1.08
CA VAL A 9 -4.70 -14.43 -0.82
C VAL A 9 -4.84 -13.89 0.60
N ARG A 10 -4.34 -14.64 1.59
CA ARG A 10 -4.17 -14.15 2.96
C ARG A 10 -2.75 -13.65 3.15
N VAL A 11 -2.59 -12.33 3.13
CA VAL A 11 -1.37 -11.67 3.62
C VAL A 11 -1.57 -11.40 5.12
N GLU A 12 -1.11 -12.32 5.95
CA GLU A 12 -1.09 -12.18 7.40
C GLU A 12 0.05 -11.22 7.79
N SER A 13 -0.19 -9.92 7.76
CA SER A 13 0.77 -8.97 8.32
C SER A 13 0.63 -8.98 9.85
N ALA A 14 1.67 -9.45 10.53
CA ALA A 14 1.74 -9.48 12.00
C ALA A 14 1.50 -8.09 12.64
N SER A 15 1.77 -7.03 11.87
CA SER A 15 1.55 -5.64 12.26
C SER A 15 0.07 -5.22 12.26
N ALA A 16 -0.77 -5.73 11.35
CA ALA A 16 -2.21 -5.38 11.31
C ALA A 16 -2.99 -5.94 12.51
N LEU A 17 -2.73 -7.20 12.88
CA LEU A 17 -3.34 -7.85 14.05
C LEU A 17 -3.03 -7.12 15.36
N LYS A 18 -1.79 -6.63 15.49
CA LYS A 18 -1.33 -5.92 16.69
C LYS A 18 -2.05 -4.58 16.88
N VAL A 19 -2.35 -3.86 15.80
CA VAL A 19 -3.07 -2.57 15.86
C VAL A 19 -4.53 -2.73 16.27
N VAL A 20 -5.18 -3.79 15.83
CA VAL A 20 -6.56 -4.09 16.27
C VAL A 20 -6.60 -4.41 17.77
N GLN A 21 -5.57 -5.09 18.29
CA GLN A 21 -5.47 -5.47 19.70
C GLN A 21 -5.10 -4.31 20.63
N ASP A 22 -4.17 -3.44 20.21
CA ASP A 22 -3.62 -2.38 21.07
C ASP A 22 -4.43 -1.06 21.05
N GLY A 23 -5.48 -0.98 20.22
CA GLY A 23 -6.29 0.22 19.99
C GLY A 23 -5.53 1.24 19.12
N PHE A 24 -6.20 1.82 18.12
CA PHE A 24 -5.61 2.74 17.12
C PHE A 24 -4.73 3.84 17.74
N ARG A 25 -3.42 3.60 17.86
CA ARG A 25 -2.42 4.63 18.14
C ARG A 25 -1.68 4.95 16.85
N SER A 26 -1.49 6.24 16.57
CA SER A 26 -0.71 6.72 15.42
C SER A 26 0.73 6.17 15.44
N ASP A 27 1.23 5.76 16.60
CA ASP A 27 2.57 5.21 16.81
C ASP A 27 2.80 3.84 16.15
N PHE A 28 1.76 3.20 15.61
CA PHE A 28 1.86 1.91 14.92
C PHE A 28 1.97 2.00 13.40
N TYR A 29 1.59 3.13 12.81
CA TYR A 29 1.71 3.33 11.37
C TYR A 29 3.11 3.87 11.07
N SER A 30 3.81 3.26 10.13
CA SER A 30 5.17 3.68 9.78
C SER A 30 5.21 4.41 8.43
N LEU A 31 4.28 4.10 7.52
CA LEU A 31 4.19 4.72 6.20
C LEU A 31 2.73 4.79 5.72
N TYR A 32 2.40 5.90 5.07
CA TYR A 32 1.17 6.09 4.30
C TYR A 32 1.55 6.22 2.83
N VAL A 33 0.94 5.42 1.96
CA VAL A 33 1.29 5.33 0.55
C VAL A 33 0.09 5.75 -0.28
N GLY A 34 0.25 6.81 -1.07
CA GLY A 34 -0.71 7.25 -2.07
C GLY A 34 -0.36 6.66 -3.44
N LEU A 35 -1.34 6.06 -4.10
CA LEU A 35 -1.23 5.50 -5.45
C LEU A 35 -2.15 6.25 -6.41
N ASP A 36 -1.55 6.88 -7.42
CA ASP A 36 -2.27 7.52 -8.53
C ASP A 36 -2.35 6.55 -9.70
N MET A 37 -3.58 6.12 -10.03
CA MET A 37 -3.84 4.99 -10.92
C MET A 37 -4.10 5.44 -12.36
N HIS A 38 -3.23 5.05 -13.29
CA HIS A 38 -3.43 5.20 -14.72
C HIS A 38 -3.38 3.84 -15.44
N LYS A 39 -3.81 3.79 -16.71
CA LYS A 39 -3.95 2.54 -17.45
C LYS A 39 -2.64 1.78 -17.60
N GLU A 40 -1.53 2.49 -17.74
CA GLU A 40 -0.21 1.92 -18.04
C GLU A 40 0.74 1.95 -16.84
N ASN A 41 0.58 2.94 -15.97
CA ASN A 41 1.49 3.28 -14.89
C ASN A 41 0.72 3.66 -13.61
N ILE A 42 1.41 3.56 -12.48
CA ILE A 42 0.92 3.95 -11.15
C ILE A 42 1.95 4.88 -10.53
N GLY A 43 1.56 6.10 -10.22
CA GLY A 43 2.38 7.07 -9.48
C GLY A 43 2.38 6.78 -7.99
N ILE A 44 3.53 6.92 -7.34
CA ILE A 44 3.72 6.55 -5.93
C ILE A 44 4.17 7.76 -5.11
N ALA A 45 3.44 8.06 -4.04
CA ALA A 45 3.86 9.02 -3.03
C ALA A 45 3.83 8.38 -1.64
N VAL A 46 4.81 8.69 -0.78
CA VAL A 46 4.94 8.12 0.55
C VAL A 46 5.04 9.21 1.60
N ALA A 47 4.20 9.16 2.63
CA ALA A 47 4.25 10.02 3.79
C ALA A 47 4.63 9.22 5.05
N ARG A 48 5.44 9.84 5.91
CA ARG A 48 5.72 9.33 7.26
C ARG A 48 4.72 9.93 8.25
N PRO A 49 4.53 9.30 9.43
CA PRO A 49 3.65 9.84 10.47
C PRO A 49 3.96 11.29 10.81
N GLY A 50 2.92 12.06 11.09
CA GLY A 50 3.00 13.49 11.35
C GLY A 50 2.35 14.31 10.25
N ARG A 51 2.79 15.56 10.10
CA ARG A 51 2.24 16.54 9.14
C ARG A 51 3.25 16.99 8.08
N GLY A 52 4.26 16.15 7.83
CA GLY A 52 5.23 16.40 6.76
C GLY A 52 4.59 16.24 5.38
N GLU A 53 5.23 16.81 4.36
CA GLU A 53 4.83 16.61 2.97
C GLU A 53 5.15 15.17 2.51
N PRO A 54 4.29 14.58 1.67
CA PRO A 54 4.57 13.29 1.06
C PRO A 54 5.74 13.39 0.07
N GLU A 55 6.57 12.36 0.02
CA GLU A 55 7.68 12.22 -0.92
C GLU A 55 7.22 11.44 -2.16
N TYR A 56 7.39 12.01 -3.35
CA TYR A 56 7.14 11.29 -4.60
C TYR A 56 8.28 10.30 -4.88
N ARG A 57 7.93 9.03 -5.09
CA ARG A 57 8.86 7.90 -5.25
C ARG A 57 8.90 7.35 -6.69
N GLY A 58 8.36 8.09 -7.65
CA GLY A 58 8.32 7.69 -9.06
C GLY A 58 7.09 6.85 -9.40
N GLU A 59 7.22 6.04 -10.44
CA GLU A 59 6.12 5.24 -11.00
C GLU A 59 6.51 3.78 -11.17
N ILE A 60 5.51 2.91 -11.19
CA ILE A 60 5.62 1.51 -11.62
C ILE A 60 4.65 1.22 -12.76
N GLY A 61 4.89 0.16 -13.52
CA GLY A 61 3.89 -0.32 -14.47
C GLY A 61 2.64 -0.82 -13.76
N ASN A 62 1.45 -0.58 -14.34
CA ASN A 62 0.18 -1.09 -13.82
C ASN A 62 0.04 -2.60 -14.14
N THR A 63 0.80 -3.42 -13.41
CA THR A 63 0.79 -4.88 -13.53
C THR A 63 0.83 -5.52 -12.13
N PRO A 64 0.18 -6.67 -11.91
CA PRO A 64 0.20 -7.35 -10.61
C PRO A 64 1.60 -7.59 -10.05
N MET A 65 2.55 -8.01 -10.90
CA MET A 65 3.94 -8.27 -10.49
C MET A 65 4.67 -6.99 -10.05
N ALA A 66 4.39 -5.85 -10.67
CA ALA A 66 5.01 -4.59 -10.27
C ALA A 66 4.46 -4.08 -8.93
N VAL A 67 3.16 -4.25 -8.72
CA VAL A 67 2.48 -3.93 -7.45
C VAL A 67 2.98 -4.82 -6.32
N GLU A 68 3.12 -6.13 -6.55
CA GLU A 68 3.68 -7.06 -5.57
C GLU A 68 5.09 -6.65 -5.12
N LYS A 69 5.97 -6.32 -6.07
CA LYS A 69 7.33 -5.83 -5.76
C LYS A 69 7.33 -4.50 -5.01
N LEU A 70 6.37 -3.62 -5.31
CA LEU A 70 6.21 -2.36 -4.58
C LEU A 70 5.82 -2.62 -3.13
N ILE A 71 4.80 -3.46 -2.90
CA ILE A 71 4.31 -3.81 -1.57
C ILE A 71 5.43 -4.45 -0.74
N GLN A 72 6.18 -5.39 -1.33
CA GLN A 72 7.31 -6.02 -0.65
C GLN A 72 8.35 -4.98 -0.21
N ARG A 73 8.81 -4.14 -1.16
CA ARG A 73 9.81 -3.10 -0.87
C ARG A 73 9.36 -2.15 0.24
N LEU A 74 8.13 -1.65 0.17
CA LEU A 74 7.63 -0.67 1.14
C LEU A 74 7.32 -1.29 2.51
N SER A 75 7.00 -2.59 2.56
CA SER A 75 6.79 -3.32 3.81
C SER A 75 8.10 -3.59 4.56
N GLU A 76 9.23 -3.65 3.84
CA GLU A 76 10.56 -3.86 4.40
C GLU A 76 11.27 -2.54 4.79
N GLU A 77 10.81 -1.38 4.30
CA GLU A 77 11.42 -0.07 4.60
C GLU A 77 11.35 0.34 6.10
N PRO A 78 10.22 0.17 6.81
CA PRO A 78 10.17 0.48 8.23
C PRO A 78 10.67 -0.69 9.10
N ASP A 79 11.35 -0.40 10.21
CA ASP A 79 11.75 -1.36 11.24
C ASP A 79 10.55 -1.85 12.08
N GLY A 80 9.54 -2.38 11.39
CA GLY A 80 8.22 -2.74 11.93
C GLY A 80 7.18 -1.62 11.83
N GLY A 81 5.91 -2.01 11.99
CA GLY A 81 4.73 -1.14 11.92
C GLY A 81 3.85 -1.41 10.71
N ILE A 82 2.78 -0.65 10.57
CA ILE A 82 1.80 -0.78 9.47
C ILE A 82 2.15 0.18 8.34
N VAL A 83 2.14 -0.35 7.12
CA VAL A 83 2.10 0.44 5.88
C VAL A 83 0.65 0.51 5.42
N GLN A 84 0.12 1.71 5.24
CA GLN A 84 -1.25 1.92 4.77
C GLN A 84 -1.24 2.41 3.32
N PHE A 85 -1.97 1.71 2.46
CA PHE A 85 -2.10 2.08 1.05
C PHE A 85 -3.46 2.72 0.79
N CYS A 86 -3.44 3.85 0.09
CA CYS A 86 -4.60 4.55 -0.44
C CYS A 86 -4.43 4.60 -1.96
N TYR A 87 -5.43 4.16 -2.72
CA TYR A 87 -5.43 4.28 -4.17
C TYR A 87 -6.64 5.05 -4.65
N GLU A 88 -6.48 5.79 -5.74
CA GLU A 88 -7.61 6.43 -6.41
C GLU A 88 -8.33 5.41 -7.31
N ALA A 89 -9.61 5.18 -7.06
CA ALA A 89 -10.46 4.46 -8.01
C ALA A 89 -10.86 5.43 -9.15
N GLY A 90 -10.01 5.53 -10.17
CA GLY A 90 -10.25 6.40 -11.32
C GLY A 90 -11.36 5.88 -12.27
N PRO A 91 -11.92 6.75 -13.14
CA PRO A 91 -12.99 6.38 -14.08
C PRO A 91 -12.53 5.37 -15.15
N CYS A 92 -11.22 5.16 -15.29
CA CYS A 92 -10.62 4.22 -16.24
C CYS A 92 -10.94 2.74 -15.94
N GLY A 93 -11.54 2.42 -14.78
CA GLY A 93 -11.91 1.05 -14.42
C GLY A 93 -10.71 0.14 -14.11
N CYS A 94 -9.51 0.72 -13.94
CA CYS A 94 -8.32 0.00 -13.53
C CYS A 94 -8.33 -0.18 -12.01
N GLY A 95 -8.65 -1.39 -11.55
CA GLY A 95 -8.55 -1.78 -10.13
C GLY A 95 -7.19 -2.38 -9.79
N LEU A 96 -6.85 -2.37 -8.49
CA LEU A 96 -5.73 -3.10 -7.89
C LEU A 96 -6.15 -4.49 -7.43
#